data_AF-A0A839YAC0-F1
#
_entry.id   AF-A0A839YAC0-F1
#
_cell.length_a   1.000
_cell.length_b   1.000
_cell.length_c   1.000
_cell.angle_alpha   90.00
_cell.angle_beta   90.00
_cell.angle_gamma   90.00
#
_symmetry.space_group_name_H-M   'P 1'
#
loop_
_entity.id
_entity.type
_entity.pdbx_description
1 polymer ?
#
loop_
_entity_poly.entity_id
_entity_poly.type
_entity_poly.pdbx_seq_one_letter_code
_entity_poly.pdbx_strand_id
1 'polypeptide(L)'
;MADQQDRDTAQPISDGDITPPPADASFTPAAPLKDAGVDFSPESGSNDDAGEAGSTVAGAKQALRDNVAKGREQAADKARLFAEDGKAKATDALGQLSQLLRDAAQQVDDKLGDQYGQYARGAADRVQGLTSAIDEKSVDDLLADARELVRKSPAVAVGVAASVGFVVARLLSAGLDQRDA
;
A
#
# COMPACT_ATOMS: atom_id res chain seq x y z
N MET A 1 -18.48 -51.38 -17.31
CA MET A 1 -19.14 -51.07 -16.03
C MET A 1 -18.14 -51.36 -14.94
N ALA A 2 -17.31 -50.38 -14.60
CA ALA A 2 -16.30 -50.49 -13.56
C ALA A 2 -16.55 -49.35 -12.56
N ASP A 3 -16.84 -49.78 -11.35
CA ASP A 3 -16.80 -49.12 -10.05
C ASP A 3 -16.88 -47.59 -9.98
N GLN A 4 -18.08 -47.15 -9.61
CA GLN A 4 -18.41 -45.82 -9.12
C GLN A 4 -18.13 -45.67 -7.60
N GLN A 5 -17.45 -46.64 -6.96
CA GLN A 5 -17.39 -46.75 -5.49
C GLN A 5 -16.23 -45.99 -4.80
N ASP A 6 -15.24 -45.48 -5.53
CA ASP A 6 -14.08 -44.78 -4.91
C ASP A 6 -14.27 -43.28 -4.67
N ARG A 7 -15.45 -42.69 -4.97
CA ARG A 7 -15.67 -41.23 -4.82
C ARG A 7 -16.36 -40.81 -3.52
N ASP A 8 -16.78 -41.75 -2.68
CA ASP A 8 -17.60 -41.46 -1.49
C ASP A 8 -16.83 -41.45 -0.15
N THR A 9 -15.50 -41.54 -0.15
CA THR A 9 -14.71 -41.56 1.10
C THR A 9 -14.08 -40.22 1.51
N ALA A 10 -14.42 -39.12 0.83
CA ALA A 10 -14.06 -37.79 1.33
C ALA A 10 -14.98 -37.43 2.51
N GLN A 11 -14.60 -37.85 3.72
CA GLN A 11 -15.33 -37.49 4.93
C GLN A 11 -15.37 -35.96 5.05
N PRO A 12 -16.54 -35.37 5.35
CA PRO A 12 -16.63 -33.94 5.61
C PRO A 12 -15.84 -33.62 6.87
N ILE A 13 -14.94 -32.62 6.77
CA ILE A 13 -14.26 -32.03 7.92
C ILE A 13 -15.33 -31.70 8.98
N SER A 14 -15.27 -32.39 10.12
CA SER A 14 -16.24 -32.24 11.19
C SER A 14 -15.70 -31.25 12.22
N ASP A 15 -16.58 -30.52 12.93
CA ASP A 15 -16.21 -29.48 13.92
C ASP A 15 -15.22 -29.95 15.00
N GLY A 16 -15.07 -31.26 15.22
CA GLY A 16 -14.09 -31.84 16.15
C GLY A 16 -12.64 -31.89 15.65
N ASP A 17 -12.42 -31.84 14.33
CA ASP A 17 -11.08 -31.79 13.73
C ASP A 17 -10.51 -30.37 13.74
N ILE A 18 -11.35 -29.37 13.99
CA ILE A 18 -10.98 -27.96 14.10
C ILE A 18 -10.72 -27.68 15.58
N THR A 19 -9.52 -27.99 16.08
CA THR A 19 -9.09 -27.53 17.41
C THR A 19 -8.60 -26.09 17.28
N PRO A 20 -9.37 -25.07 17.70
CA PRO A 20 -8.87 -23.71 17.69
C PRO A 20 -7.68 -23.61 18.65
N PRO A 21 -6.60 -22.91 18.28
CA PRO A 21 -5.54 -22.62 19.22
C PRO A 21 -6.13 -21.87 20.43
N PRO A 22 -5.65 -22.12 21.66
CA PRO A 22 -6.18 -21.49 22.86
C PRO A 22 -6.17 -19.97 22.70
N ALA A 23 -7.22 -19.30 23.19
CA ALA A 23 -7.39 -17.84 23.10
C ALA A 23 -6.26 -17.05 23.80
N ASP A 24 -5.49 -17.74 24.64
CA ASP A 24 -4.33 -17.24 25.38
C ASP A 24 -3.00 -17.66 24.73
N ALA A 25 -3.04 -18.16 23.49
CA ALA A 25 -1.86 -18.24 22.65
C ALA A 25 -1.33 -16.83 22.41
N SER A 26 -0.49 -16.35 23.33
CA SER A 26 0.33 -15.18 23.14
C SER A 26 1.05 -15.37 21.82
N PHE A 27 0.65 -14.60 20.81
CA PHE A 27 1.36 -14.49 19.56
C PHE A 27 2.70 -13.86 19.90
N THR A 28 3.65 -14.72 20.25
CA THR A 28 5.06 -14.35 20.25
C THR A 28 5.35 -14.25 18.77
N PRO A 29 5.58 -13.05 18.21
CA PRO A 29 5.92 -12.94 16.81
C PRO A 29 7.09 -13.89 16.59
N ALA A 30 6.96 -14.82 15.64
CA ALA A 30 8.09 -15.64 15.25
C ALA A 30 9.24 -14.66 15.03
N ALA A 31 10.36 -14.87 15.72
CA ALA A 31 11.56 -14.07 15.53
C ALA A 31 11.77 -13.94 14.01
N PRO A 32 12.07 -12.74 13.50
CA PRO A 32 12.16 -12.52 12.06
C PRO A 32 12.99 -13.65 11.48
N LEU A 33 12.45 -14.37 10.48
CA LEU A 33 13.21 -15.37 9.76
C LEU A 33 14.40 -14.64 9.13
N LYS A 34 15.52 -14.66 9.84
CA LYS A 34 16.83 -14.17 9.37
C LYS A 34 17.40 -15.06 8.26
N ASP A 35 16.65 -16.08 7.84
CA ASP A 35 17.13 -17.15 6.97
C ASP A 35 16.17 -17.49 5.82
N ALA A 36 15.35 -16.52 5.39
CA ALA A 36 14.60 -16.65 4.12
C ALA A 36 15.48 -16.40 2.88
N GLY A 37 16.80 -16.24 3.05
CA GLY A 37 17.72 -15.89 1.95
C GLY A 37 17.45 -14.53 1.28
N VAL A 38 16.45 -13.79 1.77
CA VAL A 38 16.13 -12.42 1.36
C VAL A 38 16.33 -11.51 2.56
N ASP A 39 17.57 -11.11 2.77
CA ASP A 39 17.91 -10.05 3.72
C ASP A 39 17.41 -8.71 3.13
N PHE A 40 16.38 -8.15 3.74
CA PHE A 40 16.00 -6.75 3.54
C PHE A 40 16.41 -5.96 4.78
N SER A 41 17.72 -5.91 5.04
CA SER A 41 18.29 -4.85 5.85
C SER A 41 18.30 -3.57 5.03
N PRO A 42 17.71 -2.45 5.47
CA PRO A 42 18.17 -1.16 5.01
C PRO A 42 19.61 -1.05 5.51
N GLU A 43 20.54 -1.48 4.67
CA GLU A 43 21.96 -1.35 4.91
C GLU A 43 22.23 0.15 5.09
N SER A 44 22.26 0.61 6.35
CA SER A 44 23.24 1.60 6.73
C SER A 44 24.58 0.92 6.47
N GLY A 45 25.02 1.00 5.21
CA GLY A 45 26.28 0.47 4.70
C GLY A 45 27.39 0.88 5.64
N SER A 46 27.76 -0.05 6.50
CA SER A 46 28.98 0.03 7.28
C SER A 46 30.08 -0.35 6.32
N ASN A 47 30.88 0.68 6.03
CA ASN A 47 32.10 0.69 5.24
C ASN A 47 32.91 -0.61 5.36
N ASP A 48 33.03 -1.36 4.26
CA ASP A 48 34.26 -2.11 3.97
C ASP A 48 34.58 -2.22 2.44
N ASP A 49 33.79 -1.58 1.57
CA ASP A 49 34.10 -1.38 0.14
C ASP A 49 33.88 0.10 -0.27
N ALA A 50 34.45 1.01 0.53
CA ALA A 50 34.18 2.45 0.49
C ALA A 50 35.20 3.28 -0.32
N GLY A 51 35.86 2.70 -1.32
CA GLY A 51 36.83 3.42 -2.16
C GLY A 51 36.21 4.10 -3.38
N GLU A 52 35.36 3.38 -4.12
CA GLU A 52 34.99 3.77 -5.50
C GLU A 52 33.47 3.97 -5.68
N ALA A 53 32.63 3.20 -4.97
CA ALA A 53 31.17 3.40 -4.92
C ALA A 53 30.74 4.62 -4.07
N GLY A 54 31.55 5.01 -3.09
CA GLY A 54 31.30 6.21 -2.27
C GLY A 54 31.35 7.50 -3.09
N SER A 55 32.21 7.55 -4.11
CA SER A 55 32.33 8.68 -5.04
C SER A 55 31.09 8.83 -5.92
N THR A 56 30.58 7.71 -6.46
CA THR A 56 29.40 7.70 -7.36
C THR A 56 28.09 7.90 -6.60
N VAL A 57 27.93 7.32 -5.41
CA VAL A 57 26.74 7.56 -4.56
C VAL A 57 26.72 8.97 -3.99
N ALA A 58 27.86 9.50 -3.55
CA ALA A 58 27.96 10.89 -3.10
C ALA A 58 27.67 11.86 -4.26
N GLY A 59 28.22 11.59 -5.45
CA GLY A 59 27.96 12.35 -6.67
C GLY A 59 26.49 12.31 -7.11
N ALA A 60 25.87 11.13 -7.09
CA ALA A 60 24.45 10.97 -7.41
C ALA A 60 23.55 11.66 -6.38
N LYS A 61 23.89 11.58 -5.09
CA LYS A 61 23.16 12.27 -4.01
C LYS A 61 23.30 13.79 -4.13
N GLN A 62 24.48 14.28 -4.51
CA GLN A 62 24.74 15.70 -4.76
C GLN A 62 23.93 16.19 -5.97
N ALA A 63 24.03 15.48 -7.10
CA ALA A 63 23.26 15.81 -8.31
C ALA A 63 21.76 15.76 -8.06
N LEU A 64 21.27 14.77 -7.31
CA LEU A 64 19.87 14.67 -6.93
C LEU A 64 19.44 15.86 -6.06
N ARG A 65 20.24 16.23 -5.06
CA ARG A 65 19.97 17.41 -4.21
C ARG A 65 19.93 18.70 -5.02
N ASP A 66 20.85 18.88 -5.96
CA ASP A 66 20.92 20.08 -6.80
C ASP A 66 19.73 20.18 -7.75
N ASN A 67 19.33 19.06 -8.36
CA ASN A 67 18.16 19.00 -9.24
C ASN A 67 16.85 19.18 -8.44
N VAL A 68 16.74 18.56 -7.28
CA VAL A 68 15.59 18.75 -6.37
C VAL A 68 15.52 20.19 -5.90
N ALA A 69 16.64 20.81 -5.51
CA ALA A 69 16.67 22.20 -5.06
C ALA A 69 16.20 23.17 -6.14
N LYS A 70 16.67 23.00 -7.39
CA LYS A 70 16.25 23.82 -8.54
C LYS A 70 14.78 23.60 -8.91
N GLY A 71 14.27 22.37 -8.79
CA GLY A 71 12.89 22.03 -9.11
C GLY A 71 11.89 22.36 -8.00
N ARG A 72 12.33 22.49 -6.74
CA ARG A 72 11.42 22.53 -5.58
C ARG A 72 10.51 23.73 -5.57
N GLU A 73 11.02 24.91 -5.91
CA GLU A 73 10.25 26.16 -5.89
C GLU A 73 9.13 26.12 -6.92
N GLN A 74 9.47 25.76 -8.17
CA GLN A 74 8.48 25.65 -9.25
C GLN A 74 7.49 24.50 -9.04
N ALA A 75 7.97 23.37 -8.50
CA ALA A 75 7.14 22.22 -8.23
C ALA A 75 6.21 22.44 -7.03
N ALA A 76 6.61 23.19 -6.01
CA ALA A 76 5.76 23.44 -4.84
C ALA A 76 4.52 24.28 -5.20
N ASP A 77 4.69 25.35 -5.96
CA ASP A 77 3.57 26.20 -6.38
C ASP A 77 2.63 25.46 -7.33
N LYS A 78 3.20 24.70 -8.29
CA LYS A 78 2.41 23.82 -9.17
C LYS A 78 1.70 22.73 -8.37
N ALA A 79 2.37 22.08 -7.43
CA ALA A 79 1.80 21.00 -6.63
C ALA A 79 0.62 21.48 -5.79
N ARG A 80 0.66 22.70 -5.24
CA ARG A 80 -0.50 23.28 -4.54
C ARG A 80 -1.70 23.45 -5.47
N LEU A 81 -1.50 24.05 -6.64
CA LEU A 81 -2.56 24.20 -7.65
C LEU A 81 -3.12 22.85 -8.11
N PHE A 82 -2.24 21.87 -8.35
CA PHE A 82 -2.65 20.53 -8.76
C PHE A 82 -3.26 19.72 -7.62
N ALA A 83 -2.94 20.00 -6.36
CA ALA A 83 -3.55 19.32 -5.22
C ALA A 83 -5.01 19.72 -5.05
N GLU A 84 -5.34 21.00 -5.23
CA GLU A 84 -6.74 21.48 -5.19
C GLU A 84 -7.57 20.92 -6.35
N ASP A 85 -7.07 21.02 -7.59
CA ASP A 85 -7.73 20.45 -8.78
C ASP A 85 -7.79 18.91 -8.72
N GLY A 86 -6.73 18.28 -8.24
CA GLY A 86 -6.62 16.84 -8.05
C GLY A 86 -7.61 16.33 -7.00
N LYS A 87 -7.83 17.05 -5.89
CA LYS A 87 -8.85 16.70 -4.89
C LYS A 87 -10.24 16.71 -5.50
N ALA A 88 -10.59 17.75 -6.27
CA ALA A 88 -11.90 17.81 -6.94
C ALA A 88 -12.09 16.64 -7.91
N LYS A 89 -11.14 16.41 -8.82
CA LYS A 89 -11.20 15.30 -9.80
C LYS A 89 -11.22 13.92 -9.15
N ALA A 90 -10.41 13.72 -8.11
CA ALA A 90 -10.39 12.47 -7.36
C ALA A 90 -11.73 12.25 -6.64
N THR A 91 -12.31 13.30 -6.04
CA THR A 91 -13.61 13.21 -5.36
C THR A 91 -14.72 12.85 -6.34
N ASP A 92 -14.73 13.44 -7.53
CA ASP A 92 -15.69 13.11 -8.59
C ASP A 92 -15.53 11.65 -9.06
N ALA A 93 -14.29 11.21 -9.32
CA ALA A 93 -14.00 9.84 -9.72
C ALA A 93 -14.36 8.82 -8.62
N LEU A 94 -14.08 9.15 -7.36
CA LEU A 94 -14.47 8.35 -6.20
C LEU A 94 -15.99 8.31 -6.03
N GLY A 95 -16.69 9.42 -6.29
CA GLY A 95 -18.15 9.47 -6.32
C GLY A 95 -18.73 8.50 -7.36
N GLN A 96 -18.21 8.54 -8.59
CA GLN A 96 -18.59 7.63 -9.67
C GLN A 96 -18.29 6.16 -9.33
N LEU A 97 -17.11 5.88 -8.79
CA LEU A 97 -16.73 4.54 -8.35
C LEU A 97 -17.64 4.05 -7.22
N SER A 98 -17.95 4.91 -6.25
CA SER A 98 -18.81 4.58 -5.12
C SER A 98 -20.25 4.28 -5.57
N GLN A 99 -20.73 4.96 -6.61
CA GLN A 99 -22.01 4.65 -7.26
C GLN A 99 -21.98 3.26 -7.90
N LEU A 100 -20.94 2.96 -8.69
CA LEU A 100 -20.75 1.64 -9.32
C LEU A 100 -20.66 0.51 -8.28
N LEU A 101 -19.94 0.75 -7.18
CA LEU A 101 -19.81 -0.21 -6.09
C LEU A 101 -21.13 -0.42 -5.35
N ARG A 102 -21.95 0.62 -5.16
CA ARG A 102 -23.30 0.46 -4.59
C ARG A 102 -24.21 -0.35 -5.50
N ASP A 103 -24.20 -0.07 -6.80
CA ASP A 103 -24.98 -0.81 -7.79
C ASP A 103 -24.53 -2.28 -7.88
N ALA A 104 -23.24 -2.55 -7.71
CA ALA A 104 -22.68 -3.89 -7.66
C ALA A 104 -22.93 -4.60 -6.31
N ALA A 105 -22.85 -3.88 -5.19
CA ALA A 105 -23.11 -4.41 -3.85
C ALA A 105 -24.59 -4.79 -3.67
N GLN A 106 -25.52 -4.01 -4.23
CA GLN A 106 -26.93 -4.40 -4.30
C GLN A 106 -27.15 -5.72 -5.03
N GLN A 107 -26.24 -6.11 -5.93
CA GLN A 107 -26.27 -7.41 -6.62
C GLN A 107 -25.53 -8.53 -5.85
N VAL A 108 -24.75 -8.20 -4.81
CA VAL A 108 -23.83 -9.13 -4.10
C VAL A 108 -24.24 -9.38 -2.64
N ASP A 109 -24.98 -8.46 -2.00
CA ASP A 109 -25.43 -8.50 -0.59
C ASP A 109 -26.24 -9.78 -0.26
N ASP A 110 -26.85 -10.41 -1.27
CA ASP A 110 -27.63 -11.65 -1.10
C ASP A 110 -26.81 -12.90 -0.70
N LYS A 111 -25.47 -12.88 -0.67
CA LYS A 111 -24.66 -14.12 -0.65
C LYS A 111 -23.60 -14.33 0.45
N LEU A 112 -23.26 -13.35 1.31
CA LEU A 112 -21.93 -13.39 1.96
C LEU A 112 -21.83 -13.76 3.46
N GLY A 113 -22.90 -13.79 4.25
CA GLY A 113 -22.91 -14.41 5.60
C GLY A 113 -22.00 -13.79 6.69
N ASP A 114 -22.29 -14.13 7.95
CA ASP A 114 -21.86 -13.39 9.16
C ASP A 114 -20.34 -13.39 9.47
N GLN A 115 -19.57 -14.40 9.03
CA GLN A 115 -18.17 -14.58 9.45
C GLN A 115 -17.13 -13.73 8.68
N TYR A 116 -17.47 -13.17 7.52
CA TYR A 116 -16.62 -12.18 6.84
C TYR A 116 -16.78 -10.76 7.41
N GLY A 117 -17.76 -10.55 8.31
CA GLY A 117 -18.13 -9.23 8.84
C GLY A 117 -17.09 -8.61 9.76
N GLN A 118 -16.32 -9.40 10.52
CA GLN A 118 -15.42 -8.86 11.54
C GLN A 118 -14.11 -8.30 10.97
N TYR A 119 -13.53 -8.96 9.97
CA TYR A 119 -12.38 -8.43 9.23
C TYR A 119 -12.78 -7.22 8.38
N ALA A 120 -13.99 -7.28 7.79
CA ALA A 120 -14.57 -6.14 7.09
C ALA A 120 -14.75 -4.92 8.02
N ARG A 121 -15.19 -5.14 9.27
CA ARG A 121 -15.39 -4.05 10.25
C ARG A 121 -14.07 -3.39 10.67
N GLY A 122 -13.03 -4.17 10.95
CA GLY A 122 -11.72 -3.63 11.30
C GLY A 122 -11.01 -2.91 10.13
N ALA A 123 -11.25 -3.34 8.89
CA ALA A 123 -10.83 -2.59 7.71
C ALA A 123 -11.66 -1.32 7.53
N ALA A 124 -12.98 -1.41 7.73
CA ALA A 124 -13.91 -0.28 7.65
C ALA A 124 -13.56 0.82 8.65
N ASP A 125 -13.24 0.49 9.90
CA ASP A 125 -12.85 1.47 10.92
C ASP A 125 -11.58 2.24 10.52
N ARG A 126 -10.59 1.55 9.93
CA ARG A 126 -9.36 2.20 9.44
C ARG A 126 -9.63 3.09 8.22
N VAL A 127 -10.49 2.64 7.31
CA VAL A 127 -10.90 3.43 6.13
C VAL A 127 -11.73 4.64 6.56
N GLN A 128 -12.62 4.49 7.53
CA GLN A 128 -13.46 5.58 8.03
C GLN A 128 -12.62 6.62 8.78
N GLY A 129 -11.67 6.20 9.61
CA GLY A 129 -10.70 7.11 10.24
C GLY A 129 -9.85 7.88 9.21
N LEU A 130 -9.46 7.23 8.11
CA LEU A 130 -8.75 7.88 7.01
C LEU A 130 -9.65 8.88 6.25
N THR A 131 -10.89 8.49 5.94
CA THR A 131 -11.84 9.35 5.22
C THR A 131 -12.22 10.57 6.05
N SER A 132 -12.52 10.42 7.34
CA SER A 132 -12.77 11.55 8.24
C SER A 132 -11.56 12.47 8.34
N ALA A 133 -10.34 11.91 8.41
CA ALA A 133 -9.13 12.72 8.40
C ALA A 133 -8.89 13.47 7.08
N ILE A 134 -9.35 12.96 5.93
CA ILE A 134 -9.22 13.62 4.62
C ILE A 134 -10.32 14.67 4.40
N ASP A 135 -11.52 14.42 4.90
CA ASP A 135 -12.69 15.28 4.75
C ASP A 135 -12.60 16.51 5.67
N GLU A 136 -12.20 16.28 6.93
CA GLU A 136 -12.16 17.33 7.96
C GLU A 136 -10.87 18.17 7.90
N LYS A 137 -9.80 17.66 7.27
CA LYS A 137 -8.52 18.37 7.16
C LYS A 137 -8.39 19.18 5.88
N SER A 138 -7.79 20.35 6.04
CA SER A 138 -7.31 21.15 4.92
C SER A 138 -6.10 20.48 4.25
N VAL A 139 -5.81 20.84 3.00
CA VAL A 139 -4.61 20.38 2.30
C VAL A 139 -3.34 20.75 3.07
N ASP A 140 -3.33 21.91 3.73
CA ASP A 140 -2.21 22.35 4.58
C ASP A 140 -2.02 21.48 5.83
N ASP A 141 -3.10 21.06 6.49
CA ASP A 141 -3.02 20.15 7.65
C ASP A 141 -2.52 18.76 7.24
N LEU A 142 -3.02 18.22 6.11
CA LEU A 142 -2.54 16.96 5.56
C LEU A 142 -1.05 17.04 5.19
N LEU A 143 -0.61 18.18 4.66
CA LEU A 143 0.79 18.41 4.33
C LEU A 143 1.67 18.53 5.58
N ALA A 144 1.15 19.14 6.65
CA ALA A 144 1.84 19.24 7.94
C ALA A 144 2.04 17.85 8.57
N ASP A 145 1.01 17.00 8.58
CA ASP A 145 1.10 15.63 9.09
C ASP A 145 2.02 14.75 8.25
N ALA A 146 1.93 14.85 6.92
CA ALA A 146 2.83 14.16 6.01
C ALA A 146 4.29 14.56 6.28
N ARG A 147 4.55 15.85 6.53
CA ARG A 147 5.88 16.36 6.88
C ARG A 147 6.37 15.80 8.21
N GLU A 148 5.51 15.66 9.20
CA GLU A 148 5.85 15.06 10.50
C GLU A 148 6.15 13.56 10.37
N LEU A 149 5.38 12.82 9.55
CA LEU A 149 5.65 11.42 9.22
C LEU A 149 7.01 11.22 8.54
N VAL A 150 7.35 12.07 7.56
CA VAL A 150 8.66 12.05 6.90
C VAL A 150 9.78 12.33 7.89
N ARG A 151 9.56 13.27 8.83
CA ARG A 151 10.53 13.62 9.87
C ARG A 151 10.77 12.47 10.84
N LYS A 152 9.70 11.77 11.24
CA LYS A 152 9.74 10.67 12.20
C LYS A 152 10.33 9.40 11.59
N SER A 153 10.01 9.13 10.33
CA SER A 153 10.36 7.88 9.63
C SER A 153 10.76 8.13 8.18
N PRO A 154 11.99 8.63 7.92
CA PRO A 154 12.44 8.96 6.57
C PRO A 154 12.50 7.74 5.63
N ALA A 155 12.87 6.56 6.14
CA ALA A 155 12.95 5.34 5.33
C ALA A 155 11.57 4.88 4.83
N VAL A 156 10.55 4.91 5.70
CA VAL A 156 9.18 4.55 5.35
C VAL A 156 8.63 5.50 4.28
N ALA A 157 8.86 6.79 4.44
CA ALA A 157 8.44 7.80 3.47
C ALA A 157 9.08 7.56 2.08
N VAL A 158 10.39 7.27 2.02
CA VAL A 158 11.07 6.97 0.75
C VAL A 158 10.50 5.71 0.10
N GLY A 159 10.23 4.66 0.88
CA GLY A 159 9.63 3.43 0.36
C GLY A 159 8.24 3.64 -0.24
N VAL A 160 7.37 4.40 0.46
CA VAL A 160 6.02 4.74 -0.03
C VAL A 160 6.10 5.64 -1.27
N ALA A 161 6.97 6.66 -1.27
CA ALA A 161 7.12 7.53 -2.43
C ALA A 161 7.61 6.77 -3.67
N ALA A 162 8.58 5.86 -3.49
CA ALA A 162 9.11 5.04 -4.57
C ALA A 162 8.05 4.08 -5.14
N SER A 163 7.23 3.44 -4.30
CA SER A 163 6.19 2.52 -4.76
C SER A 163 5.06 3.25 -5.49
N VAL A 164 4.59 4.37 -4.97
CA VAL A 164 3.57 5.21 -5.64
C VAL A 164 4.11 5.72 -6.98
N GLY A 165 5.34 6.25 -7.00
CA GLY A 165 6.00 6.70 -8.22
C GLY A 165 6.15 5.59 -9.25
N PHE A 166 6.49 4.38 -8.83
CA PHE A 166 6.59 3.21 -9.70
C PHE A 166 5.24 2.82 -10.29
N VAL A 167 4.16 2.81 -9.51
CA VAL A 167 2.82 2.48 -10.02
C VAL A 167 2.38 3.50 -11.06
N VAL A 168 2.57 4.79 -10.79
CA VAL A 168 2.25 5.85 -11.77
C VAL A 168 3.11 5.70 -13.03
N ALA A 169 4.41 5.47 -12.89
CA ALA A 169 5.30 5.22 -14.03
C ALA A 169 4.85 3.99 -14.83
N ARG A 170 4.49 2.90 -14.14
CA ARG A 170 4.01 1.65 -14.75
C ARG A 170 2.72 1.86 -15.53
N LEU A 171 1.79 2.65 -15.02
CA LEU A 171 0.53 2.98 -15.70
C LEU A 171 0.77 3.83 -16.95
N LEU A 172 1.61 4.85 -16.85
CA LEU A 172 1.99 5.69 -18.00
C LEU A 172 2.72 4.87 -19.06
N SER A 173 3.67 4.02 -18.66
CA SER A 173 4.38 3.10 -19.56
C SER A 173 3.43 2.09 -20.20
N ALA A 174 2.50 1.50 -19.44
CA ALA A 174 1.52 0.57 -19.98
C ALA A 174 0.58 1.23 -20.99
N GLY A 175 0.18 2.48 -20.76
CA GLY A 175 -0.64 3.26 -21.71
C GLY A 175 0.13 3.83 -22.91
N LEU A 176 1.46 3.86 -22.86
CA LEU A 176 2.34 4.16 -23.99
C LEU A 176 2.54 2.91 -24.86
N ASP A 177 2.78 1.76 -24.22
CA ASP A 177 2.96 0.45 -24.88
C ASP A 177 1.72 0.02 -25.68
N GLN A 178 0.52 0.38 -25.21
CA GLN A 178 -0.75 0.12 -25.89
C GLN A 178 -0.98 0.98 -27.16
N ARG A 179 -0.14 1.99 -27.42
CA ARG A 179 -0.25 2.88 -28.59
C ARG A 179 0.71 2.52 -29.73
N ASP A 180 1.68 1.64 -29.47
CA ASP A 180 2.64 1.16 -30.47
C ASP A 180 2.32 -0.27 -30.97
N ALA A 181 1.12 -0.77 -30.70
CA ALA A 181 0.53 -2.00 -31.24
C ALA A 181 -0.75 -1.70 -32.02
#